data_AF-A0A2L2YMC5-F1
#
_entry.id   AF-A0A2L2YMC5-F1
#
_cell.length_a   1.000
_cell.length_b   1.000
_cell.length_c   1.000
_cell.angle_alpha   90.00
_cell.angle_beta   90.00
_cell.angle_gamma   90.00
#
_symmetry.space_group_name_H-M   'P 1'
#
loop_
_entity.id
_entity.type
_entity.pdbx_description
1 polymer ?
#
loop_
_entity_poly.entity_id
_entity_poly.type
_entity_poly.pdbx_seq_one_letter_code
_entity_poly.pdbx_strand_id
1 'polypeptide(L)'
;CLVHQICNCDNVEQFDECFTSMMEKTQNWMIDEINKCGMSQTLPYGSIESWSEIICSIPMDELGPCYQKINILMMERVKEIGGDPDAEEESTAFEGCRKCMEPNMSYCTMFPDSCMPVGK
;
A
#
# COMPACT_ATOMS: atom_id res chain seq x y z
N CYS A 1 3.50 8.57 8.46
CA CYS A 1 3.70 7.35 9.26
C CYS A 1 3.93 6.08 8.42
N LEU A 2 3.03 5.65 7.51
CA LEU A 2 3.30 4.43 6.70
C LEU A 2 4.65 4.51 5.94
N VAL A 3 4.93 5.66 5.33
CA VAL A 3 6.25 5.94 4.71
C VAL A 3 7.38 5.85 5.74
N HIS A 4 7.18 6.33 6.96
CA HIS A 4 8.17 6.20 8.04
C HIS A 4 8.41 4.73 8.44
N GLN A 5 7.37 3.90 8.47
CA GLN A 5 7.51 2.45 8.73
C GLN A 5 8.34 1.76 7.64
N ILE A 6 8.08 2.09 6.37
CA ILE A 6 8.80 1.51 5.22
C ILE A 6 10.25 2.01 5.17
N CYS A 7 10.47 3.31 5.39
CA CYS A 7 11.76 3.95 5.11
C CYS A 7 12.71 4.04 6.30
N ASN A 8 12.19 4.02 7.53
CA ASN A 8 12.99 4.31 8.72
C ASN A 8 12.92 3.22 9.79
N CYS A 9 12.04 2.22 9.63
CA CYS A 9 11.79 1.18 10.63
C CYS A 9 12.12 -0.24 10.14
N ASP A 10 12.75 -0.39 8.97
CA ASP A 10 13.13 -1.68 8.37
C ASP A 10 11.98 -2.71 8.27
N ASN A 11 10.72 -2.25 8.21
CA ASN A 11 9.54 -3.11 8.24
C ASN A 11 9.07 -3.54 6.82
N VAL A 12 9.87 -3.27 5.78
CA VAL A 12 9.51 -3.45 4.36
C VAL A 12 9.00 -4.86 4.05
N GLU A 13 9.62 -5.90 4.60
CA GLU A 13 9.26 -7.30 4.37
C GLU A 13 7.80 -7.60 4.73
N GLN A 14 7.32 -7.10 5.87
CA GLN A 14 5.94 -7.35 6.30
C GLN A 14 4.92 -6.60 5.44
N PHE A 15 5.27 -5.38 5.01
CA PHE A 15 4.48 -4.66 4.02
C PHE A 15 4.40 -5.45 2.71
N ASP A 16 5.52 -6.05 2.30
CA ASP A 16 5.56 -6.89 1.11
C ASP A 16 4.71 -8.16 1.23
N GLU A 17 4.76 -8.86 2.36
CA GLU A 17 3.90 -10.02 2.61
C GLU A 17 2.40 -9.66 2.50
N CYS A 18 1.99 -8.54 3.10
CA CYS A 18 0.62 -8.06 2.97
C CYS A 18 0.27 -7.75 1.51
N PHE A 19 1.17 -7.09 0.78
CA PHE A 19 0.93 -6.67 -0.60
C PHE A 19 0.89 -7.84 -1.57
N THR A 20 1.82 -8.79 -1.44
CA THR A 20 1.92 -10.00 -2.26
C THR A 20 0.77 -10.96 -2.03
N SER A 21 0.02 -10.84 -0.93
CA SER A 21 -1.24 -11.56 -0.70
C SER A 21 -2.37 -11.14 -1.66
N MET A 22 -2.27 -9.97 -2.29
CA MET A 22 -3.23 -9.55 -3.32
C MET A 22 -2.97 -10.31 -4.63
N MET A 23 -3.99 -10.38 -5.49
CA MET A 23 -3.78 -10.88 -6.85
C MET A 23 -2.86 -9.94 -7.64
N GLU A 24 -2.00 -10.50 -8.49
CA GLU A 24 -1.03 -9.74 -9.32
C GLU A 24 -1.72 -8.63 -10.14
N LYS A 25 -2.90 -8.91 -10.71
CA LYS A 25 -3.69 -7.90 -11.45
C LYS A 25 -4.01 -6.65 -10.61
N THR A 26 -4.28 -6.85 -9.32
CA THR A 26 -4.65 -5.79 -8.38
C THR A 26 -3.43 -5.03 -7.89
N GLN A 27 -2.32 -5.75 -7.68
CA GLN A 27 -1.01 -5.15 -7.41
C GLN A 27 -0.60 -4.22 -8.55
N ASN A 28 -0.63 -4.72 -9.79
CA ASN A 28 -0.26 -3.96 -10.99
C ASN A 28 -1.20 -2.76 -11.19
N TRP A 29 -2.51 -2.92 -11.00
CA TRP A 29 -3.46 -1.80 -11.03
C TRP A 29 -3.11 -0.71 -10.00
N MET A 30 -2.76 -1.08 -8.77
CA MET A 30 -2.38 -0.11 -7.74
C MET A 30 -1.11 0.65 -8.14
N ILE A 31 -0.12 -0.04 -8.68
CA ILE A 31 1.13 0.56 -9.17
C ILE A 31 0.85 1.51 -10.34
N ASP A 32 -0.03 1.14 -11.27
CA ASP A 32 -0.48 2.01 -12.35
C ASP A 32 -1.14 3.29 -11.84
N GLU A 33 -2.04 3.18 -10.86
CA GLU A 33 -2.69 4.35 -10.27
C GLU A 33 -1.67 5.26 -9.55
N ILE A 34 -0.71 4.68 -8.83
CA ILE A 34 0.37 5.44 -8.18
C ILE A 34 1.20 6.18 -9.23
N ASN A 35 1.58 5.50 -10.31
CA ASN A 35 2.37 6.09 -11.40
C ASN A 35 1.63 7.21 -12.14
N LYS A 36 0.29 7.17 -12.19
CA LYS A 36 -0.54 8.26 -12.74
C LYS A 36 -0.55 9.53 -11.88
N CYS A 37 -0.03 9.50 -10.65
CA CYS A 37 0.10 10.70 -9.82
C CYS A 37 1.14 11.70 -10.33
N GLY A 38 2.01 11.31 -11.28
CA GLY A 38 3.04 12.19 -11.82
C GLY A 38 4.14 12.53 -10.83
N MET A 39 4.48 11.59 -9.93
CA MET A 39 5.64 11.70 -9.05
C MET A 39 6.93 11.75 -9.88
N SER A 40 7.99 12.31 -9.29
CA SER A 40 9.32 12.41 -9.90
C SER A 40 9.94 11.07 -10.31
N GLN A 41 9.47 9.95 -9.73
CA GLN A 41 9.91 8.60 -10.07
C GLN A 41 8.72 7.66 -10.25
N THR A 42 8.86 6.74 -11.20
CA THR A 42 7.89 5.68 -11.50
C THR A 42 8.24 4.44 -10.70
N LEU A 43 7.23 3.83 -10.07
CA LEU A 43 7.40 2.55 -9.39
C LEU A 43 7.37 1.41 -10.41
N PRO A 44 8.33 0.46 -10.38
CA PRO A 44 8.25 -0.76 -11.16
C PRO A 44 7.11 -1.67 -10.66
N TYR A 45 6.63 -2.56 -11.52
CA TYR A 45 5.80 -3.68 -11.06
C TYR A 45 6.64 -4.64 -10.21
N GLY A 46 6.01 -5.24 -9.20
CA GLY A 46 6.65 -6.21 -8.31
C GLY A 46 6.33 -5.97 -6.85
N SER A 47 7.17 -6.53 -5.98
CA SER A 47 7.08 -6.47 -4.52
C SER A 47 7.29 -5.06 -3.97
N ILE A 48 6.81 -4.78 -2.76
CA ILE A 48 7.12 -3.55 -2.02
C ILE A 48 8.62 -3.40 -1.84
N GLU A 49 9.35 -4.49 -1.62
CA GLU A 49 10.81 -4.47 -1.57
C GLU A 49 11.40 -3.81 -2.82
N SER A 50 10.90 -4.18 -4.02
CA SER A 50 11.41 -3.67 -5.29
C SER A 50 11.23 -2.15 -5.50
N TRP A 51 10.30 -1.52 -4.78
CA TRP A 51 10.01 -0.09 -4.91
C TRP A 51 10.15 0.71 -3.61
N SER A 52 10.55 0.06 -2.51
CA SER A 52 10.73 0.70 -1.20
C SER A 52 11.77 1.82 -1.26
N GLU A 53 12.95 1.57 -1.83
CA GLU A 53 14.00 2.59 -2.02
C GLU A 53 13.50 3.79 -2.83
N ILE A 54 12.71 3.53 -3.88
CA ILE A 54 12.14 4.59 -4.73
C ILE A 54 11.19 5.44 -3.90
N ILE A 55 10.22 4.83 -3.20
CA ILE A 55 9.28 5.55 -2.34
C ILE A 55 10.00 6.37 -1.27
N CYS A 56 11.05 5.83 -0.68
CA CYS A 56 11.81 6.53 0.37
C CYS A 56 12.64 7.71 -0.16
N SER A 57 12.85 7.79 -1.47
CA SER A 57 13.54 8.89 -2.13
C SER A 57 12.59 9.97 -2.69
N ILE A 58 11.29 9.69 -2.78
CA ILE A 58 10.29 10.66 -3.27
C ILE A 58 9.98 11.67 -2.15
N PRO A 59 10.03 12.99 -2.44
CA PRO A 59 9.63 14.01 -1.47
C PRO A 59 8.19 13.82 -0.95
N MET A 60 7.99 14.02 0.36
CA MET A 60 6.68 13.80 1.00
C MET A 60 5.56 14.73 0.48
N ASP A 61 5.90 15.88 -0.07
CA ASP A 61 4.98 16.83 -0.72
C ASP A 61 4.48 16.33 -2.09
N GLU A 62 5.24 15.47 -2.78
CA GLU A 62 4.77 14.73 -3.95
C GLU A 62 3.99 13.46 -3.54
N LEU A 63 4.56 12.68 -2.63
CA LEU A 63 4.03 11.37 -2.25
C LEU A 63 2.73 11.46 -1.45
N GLY A 64 2.62 12.42 -0.53
CA GLY A 64 1.48 12.57 0.37
C GLY A 64 0.13 12.74 -0.36
N PRO A 65 0.00 13.72 -1.27
CA PRO A 65 -1.22 13.90 -2.08
C PRO A 65 -1.54 12.69 -2.95
N CYS A 66 -0.53 12.05 -3.55
CA CYS A 66 -0.72 10.84 -4.33
C CYS A 66 -1.31 9.72 -3.46
N TYR A 67 -0.69 9.45 -2.30
CA TYR A 67 -1.13 8.40 -1.40
C TYR A 67 -2.58 8.57 -0.94
N GLN A 68 -3.02 9.80 -0.65
CA GLN A 68 -4.41 10.09 -0.30
C GLN A 68 -5.38 9.75 -1.46
N LYS A 69 -5.01 10.11 -2.69
CA LYS A 69 -5.81 9.78 -3.88
C LYS A 69 -5.90 8.27 -4.08
N ILE A 70 -4.80 7.55 -3.93
CA ILE A 70 -4.76 6.09 -4.06
C ILE A 70 -5.61 5.42 -3.00
N ASN A 71 -5.55 5.89 -1.75
CA ASN A 71 -6.40 5.36 -0.68
C ASN A 71 -7.90 5.52 -0.99
N ILE A 72 -8.31 6.63 -1.62
CA ILE A 72 -9.70 6.81 -2.08
C ILE A 72 -10.05 5.81 -3.18
N LEU A 73 -9.21 5.69 -4.21
CA LEU A 73 -9.42 4.75 -5.32
C LEU A 73 -9.46 3.29 -4.85
N MET A 74 -8.64 2.94 -3.87
CA MET A 74 -8.66 1.63 -3.20
C MET A 74 -10.02 1.36 -2.54
N MET A 75 -10.57 2.32 -1.80
CA MET A 75 -11.89 2.18 -1.17
C MET A 75 -13.02 2.06 -2.20
N GLU A 76 -12.89 2.71 -3.35
CA GLU A 76 -13.85 2.59 -4.46
C GLU A 76 -13.75 1.22 -5.14
N ARG A 77 -12.52 0.77 -5.43
CA ARG A 77 -12.25 -0.53 -6.04
C ARG A 77 -12.83 -1.69 -5.23
N VAL A 78 -12.72 -1.65 -3.89
CA VAL A 78 -13.34 -2.66 -3.00
C VAL A 78 -14.85 -2.73 -3.18
N LYS A 79 -15.52 -1.58 -3.32
CA LYS A 79 -16.98 -1.55 -3.52
C LYS A 79 -17.37 -2.08 -4.89
N GLU A 80 -16.56 -1.81 -5.91
CA GLU A 80 -16.78 -2.32 -7.27
C GLU A 80 -16.66 -3.84 -7.32
N ILE A 81 -15.56 -4.40 -6.80
CA ILE A 81 -15.28 -5.84 -6.85
C ILE A 81 -16.16 -6.65 -5.88
N GLY A 82 -16.56 -6.09 -4.74
CA GLY A 82 -17.40 -6.78 -3.77
C GLY A 82 -18.84 -7.03 -4.23
N GLY A 83 -19.29 -6.37 -5.31
CA GLY A 83 -20.60 -6.59 -5.93
C GLY A 83 -20.58 -7.50 -7.16
N ASP A 84 -19.40 -7.89 -7.62
CA ASP A 84 -19.20 -8.69 -8.84
C ASP A 84 -18.87 -10.15 -8.47
N PRO A 85 -19.75 -11.12 -8.77
CA PRO A 85 -19.49 -12.54 -8.51
C PRO A 85 -18.22 -13.07 -9.17
N ASP A 86 -17.81 -12.49 -10.31
CA ASP A 86 -16.59 -12.89 -11.02
C ASP A 86 -15.32 -12.29 -10.40
N ALA A 87 -15.47 -11.41 -9.39
CA ALA A 87 -14.39 -10.74 -8.68
C ALA A 87 -14.31 -11.10 -7.18
N GLU A 88 -15.03 -12.13 -6.72
CA GLU A 88 -15.07 -12.57 -5.31
C GLU A 88 -13.66 -12.89 -4.76
N GLU A 89 -12.83 -13.55 -5.56
CA GLU A 89 -11.44 -13.89 -5.20
C GLU A 89 -10.58 -12.63 -5.06
N GLU A 90 -10.73 -11.67 -5.97
CA GLU A 90 -10.03 -10.39 -5.92
C GLU A 90 -10.44 -9.58 -4.70
N SER A 91 -11.74 -9.55 -4.40
CA SER A 91 -12.31 -8.90 -3.22
C SER A 91 -11.76 -9.49 -1.93
N THR A 92 -11.74 -10.82 -1.83
CA THR A 92 -11.22 -11.54 -0.66
C THR A 92 -9.73 -11.26 -0.44
N ALA A 93 -8.93 -11.33 -1.51
CA ALA A 93 -7.49 -11.07 -1.43
C ALA A 93 -7.21 -9.61 -1.00
N PHE A 94 -7.96 -8.66 -1.55
CA PHE A 94 -7.84 -7.25 -1.18
C PHE A 94 -8.19 -7.01 0.29
N GLU A 95 -9.30 -7.58 0.77
CA GLU A 95 -9.66 -7.50 2.20
C GLU A 95 -8.60 -8.12 3.10
N GLY A 96 -7.98 -9.22 2.66
CA GLY A 96 -6.85 -9.85 3.34
C GLY A 96 -5.67 -8.89 3.50
N CYS A 97 -5.22 -8.28 2.41
CA CYS A 97 -4.17 -7.26 2.43
C CYS A 97 -4.54 -6.07 3.33
N ARG A 98 -5.78 -5.57 3.24
CA ARG A 98 -6.25 -4.46 4.09
C ARG A 98 -6.15 -4.81 5.58
N LYS A 99 -6.64 -6.00 5.97
CA LYS A 99 -6.57 -6.48 7.37
C LYS A 99 -5.13 -6.68 7.83
N CYS A 100 -4.24 -7.12 6.95
CA CYS A 100 -2.81 -7.24 7.21
C CYS A 100 -2.16 -5.88 7.50
N MET A 101 -2.59 -4.83 6.80
CA MET A 101 -2.07 -3.46 6.92
C MET A 101 -2.73 -2.63 8.05
N GLU A 102 -3.94 -2.99 8.47
CA GLU A 102 -4.77 -2.24 9.40
C GLU A 102 -4.14 -2.01 10.80
N PRO A 103 -3.41 -2.97 11.40
CA PRO A 103 -2.68 -2.74 12.64
C PRO A 103 -1.65 -1.61 12.52
N ASN A 104 -0.90 -1.57 11.41
CA ASN A 104 0.08 -0.53 11.12
C ASN A 104 -0.60 0.84 10.97
N MET A 105 -1.71 0.90 10.22
CA MET A 105 -2.49 2.14 10.05
C MET A 105 -3.06 2.64 11.38
N SER A 106 -3.59 1.74 12.22
CA SER A 106 -4.17 2.07 13.52
C SER A 106 -3.12 2.62 14.48
N TYR A 107 -1.94 1.99 14.53
CA TYR A 107 -0.83 2.47 15.34
C TYR A 107 -0.30 3.81 14.86
N CYS A 108 -0.18 4.00 13.55
CA CYS A 108 0.20 5.27 12.96
C CYS A 108 -0.72 6.44 13.32
N THR A 109 -1.98 6.16 13.63
CA THR A 109 -2.93 7.18 14.11
C THR A 109 -2.61 7.62 15.55
N MET A 110 -2.12 6.69 16.38
CA MET A 110 -1.80 6.96 17.79
C MET A 110 -0.36 7.44 17.99
N PHE A 111 0.57 6.99 17.15
CA PHE A 111 2.01 7.21 17.27
C PHE A 111 2.63 7.50 15.88
N PRO A 112 2.44 8.71 15.32
CA PRO A 112 2.78 9.02 13.93
C PRO A 112 4.30 8.97 13.62
N ASP A 113 5.13 9.14 14.65
CA ASP A 113 6.60 9.20 14.57
C ASP A 113 7.30 7.98 15.19
N SER A 114 6.55 6.95 15.60
CA SER A 114 7.13 5.75 16.22
C SER A 114 7.17 4.59 15.23
N CYS A 115 8.22 3.77 15.30
CA CYS A 115 8.23 2.45 14.68
C CYS A 115 7.38 1.48 15.52
N MET A 116 6.57 0.63 14.88
CA MET A 116 5.98 -0.51 15.58
C MET A 116 6.97 -1.67 15.48
N PRO A 117 7.28 -2.38 16.58
CA PRO A 117 8.00 -3.64 16.48
C PRO A 117 7.16 -4.67 15.70
N VAL A 118 7.85 -5.46 14.88
CA VAL A 118 7.28 -6.61 14.16
C VAL A 118 6.43 -7.44 15.11
N GLY A 119 5.24 -7.81 14.62
CA GLY A 119 4.17 -8.57 15.27
C GLY A 119 4.44 -9.25 16.61
N LYS A 120 3.41 -9.22 17.46
CA LYS A 120 2.94 -10.46 18.09
C LYS A 120 1.50 -10.70 17.69
#